data_AF-A0A0F6QSY5-F1
#
_entry.id   AF-A0A0F6QSY5-F1
#
_cell.length_a   1.000
_cell.length_b   1.000
_cell.length_c   1.000
_cell.angle_alpha   90.00
_cell.angle_beta   90.00
_cell.angle_gamma   90.00
#
_symmetry.space_group_name_H-M   'P 1'
#
loop_
_entity.id
_entity.type
_entity.pdbx_description
1 polymer ?
#
loop_
_entity_poly.entity_id
_entity_poly.type
_entity_poly.pdbx_seq_one_letter_code
_entity_poly.pdbx_strand_id
1 'polypeptide(L)'
;MSLPEPASVQAYNLQMVYEGCLVVAFFVSFVVLFFMRMVVFNKATCSTYLDCGRLEVFWSILPFIFLVCICAISVFTLYVNDETNEDPLVDVVVVGHQWYWSYQIGVEGGPEVYKWDSRIVSRSVDSPLDFQDYWTVDRPLPVPVGGLIRVLVTSEDVLHSWGAPRLHLKIDAIPGRLTRGLFELKLPGVIKGMCVELCGAYHSMMPTIIEGLSESDFWKWASFGPDSGAK
;
A
#
# COMPACT_ATOMS: atom_id res chain seq x y z
N MET A 1 -11.69 6.82 -11.86
CA MET A 1 -10.34 6.89 -11.26
C MET A 1 -9.98 5.48 -10.83
N SER A 2 -8.83 4.97 -11.28
CA SER A 2 -8.29 3.66 -10.88
C SER A 2 -7.28 3.82 -9.74
N LEU A 3 -6.88 2.71 -9.14
CA LEU A 3 -5.70 2.68 -8.28
C LEU A 3 -4.45 3.03 -9.10
N PRO A 4 -3.36 3.50 -8.45
CA PRO A 4 -2.06 3.65 -9.09
C PRO A 4 -1.58 2.33 -9.71
N GLU A 5 -0.78 2.41 -10.77
CA GLU A 5 -0.23 1.19 -11.37
C GLU A 5 0.64 0.42 -10.37
N PRO A 6 0.39 -0.90 -10.22
CA PRO A 6 1.00 -1.72 -9.18
C PRO A 6 2.48 -1.93 -9.51
N ALA A 7 3.33 -1.65 -8.53
CA ALA A 7 4.79 -1.79 -8.66
C ALA A 7 5.32 -3.10 -8.05
N SER A 8 4.48 -3.85 -7.32
CA SER A 8 4.85 -5.13 -6.71
C SER A 8 3.92 -6.29 -7.07
N VAL A 9 4.39 -7.52 -6.86
CA VAL A 9 3.59 -8.74 -7.01
C VAL A 9 2.36 -8.70 -6.11
N GLN A 10 2.55 -8.32 -4.84
CA GLN A 10 1.49 -8.21 -3.84
C GLN A 10 0.46 -7.14 -4.23
N ALA A 11 0.93 -6.00 -4.76
CA ALA A 11 0.05 -4.94 -5.24
C ALA A 11 -0.84 -5.42 -6.38
N TYR A 12 -0.29 -6.19 -7.33
CA TYR A 12 -1.05 -6.76 -8.44
C TYR A 12 -2.15 -7.71 -7.94
N ASN A 13 -1.82 -8.60 -6.99
CA ASN A 13 -2.78 -9.52 -6.39
C ASN A 13 -3.94 -8.76 -5.70
N LEU A 14 -3.63 -7.71 -4.94
CA LEU A 14 -4.63 -6.87 -4.30
C LEU A 14 -5.49 -6.10 -5.31
N GLN A 15 -4.90 -5.64 -6.41
CA GLN A 15 -5.63 -4.94 -7.46
C GLN A 15 -6.67 -5.84 -8.13
N MET A 16 -6.36 -7.12 -8.36
CA MET A 16 -7.33 -8.07 -8.92
C MET A 16 -8.56 -8.26 -8.01
N VAL A 17 -8.34 -8.35 -6.70
CA VAL A 17 -9.45 -8.44 -5.72
C VAL A 17 -10.29 -7.16 -5.73
N TYR A 18 -9.62 -6.00 -5.74
CA TYR A 18 -10.29 -4.69 -5.81
C TYR A 18 -11.16 -4.55 -7.05
N GLU A 19 -10.63 -4.87 -8.24
CA GLU A 19 -11.37 -4.80 -9.50
C GLU A 19 -12.55 -5.76 -9.51
N GLY A 20 -12.38 -6.99 -8.98
CA GLY A 20 -13.48 -7.95 -8.82
C GLY A 20 -14.59 -7.43 -7.91
N CYS A 21 -14.23 -6.85 -6.76
CA CYS A 21 -15.19 -6.22 -5.84
C CYS A 21 -15.93 -5.04 -6.49
N LEU A 22 -15.23 -4.21 -7.29
CA LEU A 22 -15.86 -3.13 -8.03
C LEU A 22 -16.89 -3.65 -9.05
N VAL A 23 -16.57 -4.70 -9.80
CA VAL A 23 -17.52 -5.30 -10.76
C VAL A 23 -18.79 -5.75 -10.05
N VAL A 24 -18.66 -6.41 -8.90
CA VAL A 24 -19.82 -6.83 -8.09
C VAL A 24 -20.60 -5.61 -7.56
N ALA A 25 -19.91 -4.59 -7.05
CA ALA A 25 -20.54 -3.38 -6.53
C ALA A 25 -21.31 -2.61 -7.62
N PHE A 26 -20.74 -2.48 -8.82
CA PHE A 26 -21.42 -1.87 -9.97
C PHE A 26 -22.63 -2.69 -10.42
N PHE A 27 -22.51 -4.02 -10.46
CA PHE A 27 -23.63 -4.90 -10.79
C PHE A 27 -24.79 -4.75 -9.80
N VAL A 28 -24.51 -4.81 -8.49
CA VAL A 28 -25.54 -4.65 -7.44
C VAL A 28 -26.16 -3.25 -7.53
N SER A 29 -25.36 -2.20 -7.70
CA SER A 29 -25.85 -0.83 -7.84
C SER A 29 -26.75 -0.68 -9.07
N PHE A 30 -26.36 -1.28 -10.19
CA PHE A 30 -27.18 -1.29 -11.41
C PHE A 30 -28.52 -1.98 -11.19
N VAL A 31 -28.54 -3.16 -10.55
CA VAL A 31 -29.78 -3.90 -10.24
C VAL A 31 -30.70 -3.08 -9.33
N VAL A 32 -30.17 -2.48 -8.27
CA VAL A 32 -30.95 -1.62 -7.36
C VAL A 32 -31.52 -0.42 -8.12
N LEU A 33 -30.71 0.29 -8.90
CA LEU A 33 -31.16 1.44 -9.68
C LEU A 33 -32.20 1.05 -10.73
N PHE A 34 -32.07 -0.12 -11.35
CA PHE A 34 -33.04 -0.66 -12.27
C PHE A 34 -34.40 -0.89 -11.60
N PHE A 35 -34.44 -1.58 -10.45
CA PHE A 35 -35.68 -1.77 -9.68
C PHE A 35 -36.27 -0.46 -9.18
N MET A 36 -35.44 0.46 -8.66
CA MET A 36 -35.88 1.79 -8.23
C MET A 36 -36.50 2.57 -9.38
N ARG A 37 -35.89 2.55 -10.57
CA ARG A 37 -36.46 3.14 -11.78
C ARG A 37 -37.81 2.52 -12.11
N MET A 38 -37.93 1.19 -12.08
CA MET A 38 -39.22 0.54 -12.34
C MET A 38 -40.29 0.99 -11.36
N VAL A 39 -40.00 1.06 -10.06
CA VAL A 39 -40.97 1.50 -9.04
C VAL A 39 -41.40 2.95 -9.25
N VAL A 40 -40.45 3.87 -9.51
CA VAL A 40 -40.75 5.31 -9.64
C VAL A 40 -41.51 5.65 -10.93
N PHE A 41 -41.20 4.98 -12.04
CA PHE A 41 -41.82 5.30 -13.34
C PHE A 41 -43.03 4.41 -13.68
N ASN A 42 -43.34 3.40 -12.85
CA ASN A 42 -44.52 2.58 -13.05
C ASN A 42 -45.79 3.32 -12.62
N LYS A 43 -46.78 3.40 -13.52
CA LYS A 43 -48.09 4.02 -13.25
C LYS A 43 -49.07 3.07 -12.57
N ALA A 44 -48.79 1.77 -12.56
CA ALA A 44 -49.63 0.78 -11.90
C ALA A 44 -49.58 0.99 -10.38
N THR A 45 -50.74 0.87 -9.74
CA THR A 45 -50.87 1.00 -8.28
C THR A 45 -51.25 -0.35 -7.68
N CYS A 46 -50.70 -0.67 -6.51
CA CYS A 46 -51.09 -1.81 -5.71
C CYS A 46 -51.09 -1.38 -4.24
N SER A 47 -52.23 -1.49 -3.56
CA SER A 47 -52.38 -1.16 -2.13
C SER A 47 -52.38 -2.39 -1.23
N THR A 48 -52.46 -3.58 -1.81
CA THR A 48 -52.39 -4.86 -1.09
C THR A 48 -50.94 -5.27 -0.88
N TYR A 49 -50.58 -5.49 0.38
CA TYR A 49 -49.32 -6.14 0.73
C TYR A 49 -49.36 -7.61 0.30
N LEU A 50 -48.40 -8.02 -0.53
CA LEU A 50 -48.24 -9.39 -0.97
C LEU A 50 -47.01 -9.98 -0.25
N ASP A 51 -47.26 -10.81 0.75
CA ASP A 51 -46.21 -11.60 1.38
C ASP A 51 -45.74 -12.70 0.41
N CYS A 52 -44.43 -12.81 0.25
CA CYS A 52 -43.81 -13.87 -0.53
C CYS A 52 -42.49 -14.29 0.12
N GLY A 53 -42.57 -15.10 1.18
CA GLY A 53 -41.38 -15.66 1.85
C GLY A 53 -40.38 -16.35 0.92
N ARG A 54 -40.81 -16.89 -0.24
CA ARG A 54 -39.90 -17.45 -1.26
C ARG A 54 -38.97 -16.38 -1.87
N LEU A 55 -39.51 -15.19 -2.10
CA LEU A 55 -38.74 -14.06 -2.61
C LEU A 55 -37.76 -13.55 -1.55
N GLU A 56 -38.19 -13.55 -0.28
CA GLU A 56 -37.32 -13.18 0.84
C GLU A 56 -36.12 -14.11 0.98
N VAL A 57 -36.37 -15.42 0.96
CA VAL A 57 -35.30 -16.43 0.97
C VAL A 57 -34.35 -16.26 -0.21
N PHE A 58 -34.89 -15.95 -1.41
CA PHE A 58 -34.07 -15.75 -2.60
C PHE A 58 -33.11 -14.56 -2.45
N TRP A 59 -33.61 -13.37 -2.06
CA TRP A 59 -32.74 -12.20 -1.90
C TRP A 59 -31.85 -12.25 -0.66
N SER A 60 -32.07 -13.19 0.27
CA SER A 60 -31.16 -13.43 1.39
C SER A 60 -30.03 -14.38 1.02
N ILE A 61 -30.33 -15.47 0.31
CA ILE A 61 -29.33 -16.45 -0.12
C ILE A 61 -28.41 -15.88 -1.19
N LEU A 62 -28.95 -15.11 -2.15
CA LEU A 62 -28.16 -14.61 -3.27
C LEU A 62 -26.99 -13.70 -2.81
N PRO A 63 -27.18 -12.65 -1.99
CA PRO A 63 -26.08 -11.85 -1.45
C PRO A 63 -25.14 -12.65 -0.55
N PHE A 64 -25.67 -13.61 0.21
CA PHE A 64 -24.83 -14.49 1.04
C PHE A 64 -23.82 -15.26 0.19
N ILE A 65 -24.23 -15.83 -0.94
CA ILE A 65 -23.33 -16.52 -1.87
C ILE A 65 -22.26 -15.55 -2.40
N PHE A 66 -22.62 -14.34 -2.82
CA PHE A 66 -21.65 -13.34 -3.27
C PHE A 66 -20.60 -13.01 -2.20
N LEU A 67 -21.02 -12.84 -0.94
CA LEU A 67 -20.11 -12.56 0.17
C LEU A 67 -19.16 -13.73 0.45
N VAL A 68 -19.65 -14.97 0.40
CA VAL A 68 -18.80 -16.17 0.56
C VAL A 68 -17.76 -16.25 -0.55
N CYS A 69 -18.14 -15.98 -1.80
CA CYS A 69 -17.20 -15.98 -2.93
C CYS A 69 -16.12 -14.90 -2.78
N ILE A 70 -16.49 -13.67 -2.42
CA ILE A 70 -15.53 -12.58 -2.19
C ILE A 70 -14.59 -12.92 -1.02
N CYS A 71 -15.14 -13.46 0.07
CA CYS A 71 -14.36 -13.89 1.23
C CYS A 71 -13.33 -14.96 0.85
N ALA A 72 -13.73 -15.99 0.10
CA ALA A 72 -12.84 -17.07 -0.32
C ALA A 72 -11.65 -16.55 -1.16
N ILE A 73 -11.91 -15.69 -2.14
CA ILE A 73 -10.86 -15.08 -2.98
C ILE A 73 -9.96 -14.17 -2.12
N SER A 74 -10.55 -13.35 -1.25
CA SER A 74 -9.81 -12.42 -0.39
C SER A 74 -8.89 -13.14 0.59
N VAL A 75 -9.35 -14.22 1.22
CA VAL A 75 -8.54 -15.01 2.14
C VAL A 75 -7.41 -15.71 1.38
N PHE A 76 -7.68 -16.27 0.20
CA PHE A 76 -6.63 -16.86 -0.64
C PHE A 76 -5.54 -15.83 -0.97
N THR A 77 -5.92 -14.63 -1.43
CA THR A 77 -4.96 -13.55 -1.72
C THR A 77 -4.20 -13.10 -0.48
N LEU A 78 -4.84 -13.06 0.69
CA LEU A 78 -4.18 -12.72 1.96
C LEU A 78 -3.02 -13.68 2.25
N TYR A 79 -3.26 -14.99 2.20
CA TYR A 79 -2.22 -16.00 2.48
C TYR A 79 -1.10 -15.96 1.45
N VAL A 80 -1.40 -15.82 0.16
CA VAL A 80 -0.38 -15.73 -0.90
C VAL A 80 0.50 -14.48 -0.74
N ASN A 81 -0.06 -13.38 -0.21
CA ASN A 81 0.70 -12.14 -0.04
C ASN A 81 1.49 -12.09 1.28
N ASP A 82 1.06 -12.80 2.33
CA ASP A 82 1.69 -12.76 3.66
C ASP A 82 2.69 -13.91 3.89
N GLU A 83 2.40 -15.10 3.36
CA GLU A 83 3.28 -16.27 3.45
C GLU A 83 4.12 -16.42 2.18
N THR A 84 5.43 -16.28 2.33
CA THR A 84 6.41 -16.68 1.31
C THR A 84 7.29 -17.79 1.88
N ASN A 85 7.44 -18.89 1.14
CA ASN A 85 8.41 -19.95 1.45
C ASN A 85 9.85 -19.54 1.10
N GLU A 86 10.03 -18.33 0.57
CA GLU A 86 11.31 -17.77 0.17
C GLU A 86 11.83 -16.84 1.27
N ASP A 87 13.12 -17.00 1.58
CA ASP A 87 13.82 -16.05 2.44
C ASP A 87 13.94 -14.70 1.73
N PRO A 88 13.70 -13.57 2.43
CA PRO A 88 13.82 -12.25 1.82
C PRO A 88 15.28 -11.99 1.42
N LEU A 89 15.47 -11.38 0.25
CA LEU A 89 16.77 -10.98 -0.26
C LEU A 89 17.39 -9.88 0.61
N VAL A 90 16.56 -8.98 1.14
CA VAL A 90 16.99 -7.86 1.99
C VAL A 90 15.97 -7.60 3.10
N ASP A 91 16.50 -7.35 4.29
CA ASP A 91 15.75 -6.83 5.43
C ASP A 91 15.93 -5.32 5.57
N VAL A 92 14.81 -4.61 5.58
CA VAL A 92 14.76 -3.17 5.81
C VAL A 92 14.03 -2.90 7.12
N VAL A 93 14.71 -2.27 8.08
CA VAL A 93 14.06 -1.71 9.26
C VAL A 93 13.69 -0.26 8.97
N VAL A 94 12.44 0.10 9.23
CA VAL A 94 11.90 1.45 9.07
C VAL A 94 11.48 1.94 10.46
N VAL A 95 11.99 3.10 10.85
CA VAL A 95 11.67 3.74 12.12
C VAL A 95 11.01 5.10 11.85
N GLY A 96 9.80 5.29 12.36
CA GLY A 96 9.07 6.56 12.26
C GLY A 96 9.43 7.53 13.40
N HIS A 97 9.69 8.78 13.04
CA HIS A 97 9.95 9.90 13.94
C HIS A 97 9.12 11.13 13.53
N GLN A 98 8.87 12.06 14.44
CA GLN A 98 8.31 13.39 14.14
C GLN A 98 9.41 14.30 13.53
N TRP A 99 9.41 14.63 12.23
CA TRP A 99 8.60 14.13 11.11
C TRP A 99 9.53 13.69 9.96
N TYR A 100 10.05 12.48 10.08
CA TYR A 100 10.96 11.86 9.10
C TYR A 100 11.01 10.35 9.32
N TRP A 101 11.64 9.64 8.38
CA TRP A 101 11.86 8.19 8.49
C TRP A 101 13.35 7.91 8.66
N SER A 102 13.71 6.98 9.53
CA SER A 102 15.06 6.40 9.56
C SER A 102 15.01 4.99 9.01
N TYR A 103 15.99 4.66 8.18
CA TYR A 103 16.10 3.36 7.54
C TYR A 103 17.33 2.63 8.06
N GLN A 104 17.22 1.31 8.20
CA GLN A 104 18.35 0.43 8.45
C GLN A 104 18.29 -0.73 7.47
N ILE A 105 19.40 -1.03 6.80
CA ILE A 105 19.50 -2.17 5.89
C ILE A 105 20.64 -3.07 6.36
N GLY A 106 20.31 -4.34 6.57
CA GLY A 106 21.28 -5.42 6.70
C GLY A 106 21.43 -6.12 5.34
N VAL A 107 22.65 -6.20 4.83
CA VAL A 107 22.95 -6.93 3.60
C VAL A 107 23.72 -8.20 3.97
N GLU A 108 23.20 -9.36 3.60
CA GLU A 108 23.86 -10.63 3.88
C GLU A 108 25.20 -10.70 3.12
N GLY A 109 26.29 -10.95 3.86
CA GLY A 109 27.66 -10.90 3.32
C GLY A 109 28.31 -9.50 3.26
N GLY A 110 27.59 -8.44 3.66
CA GLY A 110 28.14 -7.10 3.84
C GLY A 110 28.84 -6.91 5.20
N PRO A 111 29.79 -5.97 5.31
CA PRO A 111 30.56 -5.77 6.54
C PRO A 111 29.80 -5.03 7.65
N GLU A 112 28.73 -4.26 7.35
CA GLU A 112 28.03 -3.40 8.31
C GLU A 112 26.52 -3.30 8.04
N VAL A 113 25.75 -2.95 9.08
CA VAL A 113 24.34 -2.52 8.97
C VAL A 113 24.32 -1.02 8.69
N TYR A 114 23.83 -0.63 7.51
CA TYR A 114 23.70 0.78 7.14
C TYR A 114 22.51 1.41 7.85
N LYS A 115 22.68 2.64 8.37
CA LYS A 115 21.61 3.43 9.00
C LYS A 115 21.66 4.87 8.53
N TRP A 116 20.52 5.44 8.17
CA TRP A 116 20.42 6.85 7.78
C TRP A 116 19.01 7.40 8.01
N ASP A 117 18.92 8.71 8.05
CA ASP A 117 17.65 9.44 8.10
C ASP A 117 17.26 9.91 6.70
N SER A 118 15.95 9.92 6.45
CA SER A 118 15.31 10.38 5.22
C SER A 118 14.34 11.50 5.56
N ARG A 119 14.75 12.72 5.24
CA ARG A 119 14.01 13.96 5.53
C ARG A 119 13.55 14.59 4.23
N ILE A 120 12.40 15.26 4.28
CA ILE A 120 11.95 16.09 3.16
C ILE A 120 13.00 17.17 2.86
N VAL A 121 13.32 17.36 1.57
CA VAL A 121 14.25 18.43 1.18
C VAL A 121 13.54 19.77 1.32
N SER A 122 13.87 20.55 2.35
CA SER A 122 13.39 21.92 2.48
C SER A 122 14.13 22.84 1.52
N ARG A 123 13.44 23.50 0.59
CA ARG A 123 14.07 24.54 -0.25
C ARG A 123 13.97 25.93 0.36
N SER A 124 14.94 26.77 -0.01
CA SER A 124 15.01 28.20 0.29
C SER A 124 13.75 28.93 -0.20
N VAL A 125 13.35 29.95 0.55
CA VAL A 125 12.14 30.79 0.38
C VAL A 125 11.92 31.34 -1.04
N ASP A 126 12.95 31.34 -1.89
CA ASP A 126 12.98 32.02 -3.19
C ASP A 126 12.57 31.18 -4.41
N SER A 127 12.26 29.87 -4.30
CA SER A 127 11.76 29.09 -5.45
C SER A 127 10.23 28.98 -5.45
N PRO A 128 9.55 29.24 -6.59
CA PRO A 128 8.10 29.04 -6.68
C PRO A 128 7.72 27.59 -6.39
N LEU A 129 6.62 27.41 -5.65
CA LEU A 129 6.07 26.11 -5.26
C LEU A 129 5.77 25.26 -6.50
N ASP A 130 6.57 24.22 -6.73
CA ASP A 130 6.18 23.14 -7.62
C ASP A 130 5.59 22.00 -6.79
N PHE A 131 4.49 21.39 -7.25
CA PHE A 131 3.84 20.28 -6.54
C PHE A 131 4.77 19.06 -6.39
N GLN A 132 5.83 19.00 -7.21
CA GLN A 132 6.88 17.99 -7.18
C GLN A 132 7.62 17.92 -5.83
N ASP A 133 7.72 19.04 -5.11
CA ASP A 133 8.63 19.22 -3.98
C ASP A 133 8.21 18.48 -2.70
N TYR A 134 6.91 18.18 -2.53
CA TYR A 134 6.41 17.37 -1.40
C TYR A 134 6.83 15.89 -1.46
N TRP A 135 7.42 15.48 -2.58
CA TRP A 135 7.76 14.09 -2.89
C TRP A 135 9.26 13.88 -3.07
N THR A 136 10.09 14.73 -2.46
CA THR A 136 11.55 14.62 -2.54
C THR A 136 12.14 14.57 -1.15
N VAL A 137 13.03 13.59 -0.95
CA VAL A 137 13.80 13.41 0.29
C VAL A 137 15.29 13.53 -0.02
N ASP A 138 16.07 13.86 1.00
CA ASP A 138 17.52 13.93 0.91
C ASP A 138 18.16 12.56 0.65
N ARG A 139 17.65 11.51 1.31
CA ARG A 139 18.17 10.14 1.23
C ARG A 139 17.02 9.14 1.09
N PRO A 140 16.67 8.70 -0.13
CA PRO A 140 15.62 7.72 -0.34
C PRO A 140 16.03 6.32 0.14
N LEU A 141 15.08 5.39 0.14
CA LEU A 141 15.31 3.98 0.48
C LEU A 141 15.66 3.17 -0.78
N PRO A 142 16.91 2.76 -0.99
CA PRO A 142 17.27 1.89 -2.11
C PRO A 142 16.91 0.44 -1.79
N VAL A 143 16.29 -0.24 -2.76
CA VAL A 143 15.95 -1.66 -2.67
C VAL A 143 16.20 -2.36 -4.02
N PRO A 144 16.60 -3.63 -4.04
CA PRO A 144 16.81 -4.37 -5.28
C PRO A 144 15.47 -4.75 -5.93
N VAL A 145 15.44 -4.83 -7.26
CA VAL A 145 14.33 -5.43 -8.01
C VAL A 145 14.54 -6.93 -8.20
N GLY A 146 13.45 -7.67 -8.38
CA GLY A 146 13.48 -9.11 -8.69
C GLY A 146 13.72 -10.03 -7.48
N GLY A 147 13.68 -9.49 -6.26
CA GLY A 147 13.79 -10.24 -5.02
C GLY A 147 12.80 -9.78 -3.98
N LEU A 148 12.41 -10.71 -3.09
CA LEU A 148 11.50 -10.42 -1.99
C LEU A 148 12.18 -9.53 -0.95
N ILE A 149 11.54 -8.44 -0.57
CA ILE A 149 12.03 -7.51 0.45
C ILE A 149 11.12 -7.63 1.67
N ARG A 150 11.73 -7.81 2.84
CA ARG A 150 11.02 -7.78 4.12
C ARG A 150 11.24 -6.44 4.80
N VAL A 151 10.13 -5.77 5.12
CA VAL A 151 10.13 -4.50 5.83
C VAL A 151 9.67 -4.73 7.26
N LEU A 152 10.43 -4.18 8.21
CA LEU A 152 10.16 -4.23 9.64
C LEU A 152 9.96 -2.79 10.11
N VAL A 153 8.71 -2.43 10.42
CA VAL A 153 8.30 -1.06 10.71
C VAL A 153 8.02 -0.89 12.20
N THR A 154 8.59 0.15 12.80
CA THR A 154 8.38 0.56 14.21
C THR A 154 8.46 2.08 14.33
N SER A 155 8.22 2.63 15.51
CA SER A 155 8.43 4.06 15.81
C SER A 155 9.17 4.24 17.13
N GLU A 156 9.86 5.38 17.27
CA GLU A 156 10.50 5.81 18.52
C GLU A 156 9.70 6.87 19.30
N ASP A 157 8.60 7.40 18.75
CA ASP A 157 7.81 8.45 19.39
C ASP A 157 6.30 8.18 19.41
N VAL A 158 5.57 8.54 18.35
CA VAL A 158 4.11 8.46 18.23
C VAL A 158 3.72 7.42 17.18
N LEU A 159 2.42 7.23 16.97
CA LEU A 159 1.97 6.42 15.84
C LEU A 159 2.33 7.10 14.52
N HIS A 160 2.95 6.34 13.63
CA HIS A 160 3.06 6.68 12.21
C HIS A 160 2.56 5.49 11.38
N SER A 161 2.53 5.63 10.07
CA SER A 161 2.29 4.49 9.20
C SER A 161 3.03 4.65 7.90
N TRP A 162 3.90 3.69 7.61
CA TRP A 162 4.75 3.67 6.44
C TRP A 162 3.93 3.13 5.27
N GLY A 163 3.67 3.98 4.27
CA GLY A 163 2.73 3.67 3.20
C GLY A 163 3.24 4.09 1.84
N ALA A 164 3.12 3.19 0.87
CA ALA A 164 3.43 3.44 -0.53
C ALA A 164 2.29 2.94 -1.42
N PRO A 165 1.46 3.82 -2.01
CA PRO A 165 0.27 3.42 -2.76
C PRO A 165 0.54 2.45 -3.92
N ARG A 166 1.62 2.63 -4.70
CA ARG A 166 1.96 1.71 -5.79
C ARG A 166 2.39 0.32 -5.31
N LEU A 167 2.77 0.17 -4.05
CA LEU A 167 3.04 -1.12 -3.42
C LEU A 167 1.78 -1.75 -2.80
N HIS A 168 0.66 -1.02 -2.76
CA HIS A 168 -0.54 -1.35 -1.97
C HIS A 168 -0.19 -1.79 -0.54
N LEU A 169 0.83 -1.15 0.04
CA LEU A 169 1.38 -1.49 1.33
C LEU A 169 1.24 -0.30 2.26
N LYS A 170 0.65 -0.56 3.43
CA LYS A 170 0.50 0.36 4.56
C LYS A 170 0.80 -0.46 5.80
N ILE A 171 1.83 -0.06 6.56
CA ILE A 171 2.23 -0.74 7.79
C ILE A 171 2.36 0.30 8.88
N ASP A 172 1.58 0.13 9.95
CA ASP A 172 1.63 1.03 11.09
C ASP A 172 2.94 0.86 11.86
N ALA A 173 3.59 2.00 12.09
CA ALA A 173 4.78 2.16 12.90
C ALA A 173 4.33 2.45 14.34
N ILE A 174 4.41 1.44 15.20
CA ILE A 174 3.87 1.49 16.56
C ILE A 174 5.02 1.48 17.56
N PRO A 175 5.13 2.46 18.47
CA PRO A 175 6.17 2.45 19.49
C PRO A 175 6.15 1.16 20.33
N GLY A 176 7.29 0.50 20.44
CA GLY A 176 7.43 -0.75 21.18
C GLY A 176 6.91 -2.01 20.46
N ARG A 177 6.52 -1.92 19.19
CA ARG A 177 6.10 -3.07 18.37
C ARG A 177 6.75 -3.04 17.00
N LEU A 178 7.37 -4.16 16.63
CA LEU A 178 7.90 -4.38 15.29
C LEU A 178 6.82 -5.06 14.42
N THR A 179 6.33 -4.35 13.41
CA THR A 179 5.36 -4.88 12.44
C THR A 179 6.07 -5.26 11.14
N ARG A 180 5.68 -6.38 10.52
CA ARG A 180 6.29 -6.87 9.29
C ARG A 180 5.39 -6.59 8.09
N GLY A 181 6.01 -6.39 6.92
CA GLY A 181 5.37 -6.63 5.63
C GLY A 181 6.36 -7.07 4.57
N LEU A 182 5.82 -7.48 3.42
CA LEU A 182 6.59 -8.06 2.32
C LEU A 182 6.19 -7.38 1.01
N PHE A 183 7.16 -7.11 0.16
CA PHE A 183 6.91 -6.76 -1.23
C PHE A 183 8.05 -7.18 -2.14
N GLU A 184 7.75 -7.43 -3.40
CA GLU A 184 8.75 -7.70 -4.45
C GLU A 184 8.56 -6.71 -5.60
N LEU A 185 9.61 -5.96 -5.96
CA LEU A 185 9.57 -5.03 -7.10
C LEU A 185 9.91 -5.74 -8.40
N LYS A 186 9.09 -5.54 -9.44
CA LYS A 186 9.36 -6.12 -10.77
C LYS A 186 10.26 -5.27 -11.66
N LEU A 187 10.23 -3.95 -11.49
CA LEU A 187 10.89 -3.01 -12.38
C LEU A 187 11.61 -1.91 -11.59
N PRO A 188 12.78 -1.44 -12.07
CA PRO A 188 13.45 -0.30 -11.48
C PRO A 188 12.61 0.98 -11.57
N GLY A 189 12.82 1.90 -10.62
CA GLY A 189 12.18 3.21 -10.63
C GLY A 189 11.89 3.74 -9.24
N VAL A 190 11.29 4.93 -9.19
CA VAL A 190 10.96 5.62 -7.93
C VAL A 190 9.51 5.34 -7.54
N ILE A 191 9.32 4.90 -6.30
CA ILE A 191 8.02 4.67 -5.70
C ILE A 191 7.82 5.68 -4.58
N LYS A 192 6.74 6.45 -4.71
CA LYS A 192 6.38 7.53 -3.81
C LYS A 192 5.29 7.08 -2.85
N GLY A 193 5.37 7.58 -1.63
CA GLY A 193 4.49 7.29 -0.51
C GLY A 193 4.51 8.40 0.53
N MET A 194 3.67 8.29 1.55
CA MET A 194 3.53 9.27 2.63
C MET A 194 3.33 8.55 3.96
N CYS A 195 3.50 9.28 5.06
CA CYS A 195 2.90 8.85 6.32
C CYS A 195 1.38 8.84 6.19
N VAL A 196 0.75 7.72 6.56
CA VAL A 196 -0.70 7.47 6.44
C VAL A 196 -1.38 7.22 7.80
N GLU A 197 -0.78 7.73 8.87
CA GLU A 197 -1.34 7.80 10.22
C GLU A 197 -1.00 9.15 10.86
N LEU A 198 -1.99 9.81 11.48
CA LEU A 198 -1.84 11.17 11.98
C LEU A 198 -0.78 11.23 13.10
N CYS A 199 0.33 11.91 12.83
CA CYS A 199 1.49 11.94 13.73
C CYS A 199 1.92 13.36 14.19
N GLY A 200 1.06 14.37 14.01
CA GLY A 200 1.27 15.74 14.50
C GLY A 200 1.38 16.81 13.43
N ALA A 201 2.02 17.95 13.77
CA ALA A 201 1.99 19.19 12.99
C ALA A 201 2.49 19.06 11.55
N TYR A 202 3.52 18.24 11.31
CA TYR A 202 4.09 18.02 9.98
C TYR A 202 3.80 16.62 9.44
N HIS A 203 2.66 16.04 9.81
CA HIS A 203 2.21 14.72 9.32
C HIS A 203 2.26 14.61 7.78
N SER A 204 1.92 15.68 7.06
CA SER A 204 1.95 15.74 5.60
C SER A 204 3.34 16.02 5.00
N MET A 205 4.40 16.16 5.80
CA MET A 205 5.75 16.54 5.34
C MET A 205 6.82 15.50 5.70
N MET A 206 6.43 14.22 5.72
CA MET A 206 7.35 13.10 5.90
C MET A 206 7.12 12.00 4.84
N PRO A 207 7.46 12.28 3.58
CA PRO A 207 7.24 11.36 2.47
C PRO A 207 8.09 10.10 2.59
N THR A 208 7.59 9.02 2.00
CA THR A 208 8.29 7.75 1.82
C THR A 208 8.74 7.66 0.37
N ILE A 209 10.05 7.70 0.12
CA ILE A 209 10.60 7.57 -1.23
C ILE A 209 11.46 6.31 -1.28
N ILE A 210 11.10 5.40 -2.18
CA ILE A 210 11.75 4.12 -2.40
C ILE A 210 12.33 4.12 -3.81
N GLU A 211 13.59 3.75 -3.95
CA GLU A 211 14.28 3.59 -5.22
C GLU A 211 14.49 2.10 -5.51
N GLY A 212 13.72 1.58 -6.46
CA GLY A 212 13.96 0.25 -7.02
C GLY A 212 15.18 0.30 -7.94
N LEU A 213 16.27 -0.33 -7.52
CA LEU A 213 17.53 -0.41 -8.25
C LEU A 213 17.67 -1.75 -8.97
N SER A 214 18.39 -1.77 -10.09
CA SER A 214 18.85 -3.03 -10.66
C SER A 214 19.69 -3.78 -9.62
N GLU A 215 19.72 -5.11 -9.66
CA GLU A 215 20.55 -5.91 -8.74
C GLU A 215 22.00 -5.41 -8.73
N SER A 216 22.58 -5.14 -9.91
CA SER A 216 23.94 -4.65 -10.04
C SER A 216 24.17 -3.27 -9.39
N ASP A 217 23.19 -2.38 -9.45
CA ASP A 217 23.30 -1.04 -8.87
C ASP A 217 23.04 -1.05 -7.37
N PHE A 218 22.15 -1.93 -6.90
CA PHE A 218 21.96 -2.17 -5.48
C PHE A 218 23.24 -2.69 -4.82
N TRP A 219 23.92 -3.67 -5.42
CA TRP A 219 25.18 -4.18 -4.87
C TRP A 219 26.34 -3.18 -4.95
N LYS A 220 26.36 -2.31 -5.97
CA LYS A 220 27.28 -1.15 -5.98
C LYS A 220 26.97 -0.22 -4.81
N TRP A 221 25.71 0.17 -4.62
CA TRP A 221 25.30 1.00 -3.50
C TRP A 221 25.68 0.35 -2.15
N ALA A 222 25.40 -0.95 -1.98
CA ALA A 222 25.73 -1.70 -0.78
C ALA A 222 27.24 -1.82 -0.51
N SER A 223 28.10 -1.57 -1.51
CA SER A 223 29.56 -1.56 -1.31
C SER A 223 30.08 -0.24 -0.74
N PHE A 224 29.33 0.86 -0.92
CA PHE A 224 29.76 2.21 -0.55
C PHE A 224 28.88 2.87 0.53
N GLY A 225 27.67 2.33 0.75
CA GLY A 225 26.71 2.81 1.73
C GLY A 225 25.93 4.06 1.30
N PRO A 226 25.08 4.59 2.20
CA PRO A 226 24.19 5.71 1.88
C PRO A 226 24.93 7.05 1.67
N ASP A 227 26.16 7.21 2.18
CA ASP A 227 26.90 8.48 2.11
C ASP A 227 27.71 8.68 0.82
N SER A 228 27.82 7.66 -0.03
CA SER A 228 28.60 7.75 -1.28
C SER A 228 27.83 8.35 -2.46
N GLY A 229 26.53 8.59 -2.31
CA GLY A 229 25.62 9.08 -3.36
C GLY A 229 25.39 10.59 -3.39
N ALA A 230 26.06 11.37 -2.53
CA ALA A 230 25.96 12.83 -2.56
C ALA A 230 26.82 13.45 -3.68
N LYS A 231 26.45 13.21 -4.95
CA LYS A 231 26.84 14.03 -6.10
C LYS A 231 25.73 14.09 -7.15
#